data_AF-A0A7C6SI12-F1
#
_entry.id   AF-A0A7C6SI12-F1
#
_cell.length_a   1.000
_cell.length_b   1.000
_cell.length_c   1.000
_cell.angle_alpha   90.00
_cell.angle_beta   90.00
_cell.angle_gamma   90.00
#
_symmetry.space_group_name_H-M   'P 1'
#
loop_
_entity.id
_entity.type
_entity.pdbx_description
1 polymer ?
#
loop_
_entity_poly.entity_id
_entity_poly.type
_entity_poly.pdbx_seq_one_letter_code
_entity_poly.pdbx_strand_id
1 'polypeptide(L)' 'MKSYRKELWFNTNQRREIINITNKVQQAIDESSIKEGF' A
#
# COMPACT_ATOMS: atom_id res chain seq x y z
N MET A 1 1.89 -8.61 -18.99
CA MET A 1 1.25 -8.42 -17.67
C MET A 1 2.31 -7.88 -16.73
N LYS A 2 2.15 -6.65 -16.22
CA LYS A 2 3.09 -6.08 -15.24
C LYS A 2 2.55 -6.39 -13.85
N SER A 3 3.40 -6.91 -12.98
CA SER A 3 3.07 -7.15 -11.58
C SER A 3 3.93 -6.25 -10.71
N TYR A 4 3.31 -5.54 -9.78
CA TYR A 4 4.00 -4.68 -8.83
C TYR A 4 3.65 -5.13 -7.42
N ARG A 5 4.66 -5.33 -6.57
CA ARG A 5 4.49 -5.76 -5.19
C ARG A 5 5.26 -4.82 -4.26
N LYS A 6 4.55 -4.25 -3.29
CA LYS A 6 5.13 -3.40 -2.25
C LYS A 6 4.70 -3.91 -0.89
N GLU A 7 5.67 -4.11 0.00
CA GLU A 7 5.40 -4.57 1.36
C GLU A 7 5.32 -3.36 2.30
N LEU A 8 4.21 -3.24 3.03
CA LEU A 8 4.00 -2.19 4.02
C LEU A 8 4.19 -2.80 5.41
N TRP A 9 5.25 -2.38 6.09
CA TRP A 9 5.54 -2.78 7.45
C TRP A 9 5.01 -1.74 8.44
N PHE A 10 4.40 -2.20 9.52
CA PHE A 10 3.84 -1.34 10.56
C PHE A 10 4.34 -1.78 11.93
N ASN A 11 4.78 -0.81 12.73
CA ASN A 11 5.02 -0.99 14.15
C ASN A 11 3.92 -0.23 14.88
N THR A 12 2.96 -0.97 15.45
CA THR A 12 1.83 -0.38 16.17
C THR A 12 2.25 -0.04 17.59
N ASN A 13 1.83 1.12 18.08
CA ASN A 13 2.20 1.57 19.43
C ASN A 13 1.34 0.91 20.52
N GLN A 14 0.21 0.32 20.13
CA GLN A 14 -0.74 -0.33 21.02
C GLN A 14 -1.06 -1.74 20.54
N ARG A 15 -1.55 -2.58 21.45
CA ARG A 15 -2.00 -3.95 21.13
C ARG A 15 -3.08 -3.99 20.03
N ARG A 16 -3.88 -2.92 19.89
CA ARG A 16 -4.90 -2.78 18.85
C ARG A 16 -4.88 -1.34 18.35
N GLU A 17 -4.73 -1.17 17.05
CA GLU A 17 -4.67 0.14 16.41
C GLU A 17 -5.30 0.06 15.02
N ILE A 18 -6.03 1.10 14.61
CA ILE A 18 -6.58 1.24 13.27
C ILE A 18 -5.67 2.21 12.51
N ILE A 19 -4.91 1.69 11.57
CA ILE A 19 -4.00 2.50 10.73
C ILE A 19 -4.67 2.74 9.38
N ASN A 20 -4.86 4.01 9.02
CA ASN A 20 -5.31 4.37 7.68
C ASN A 20 -4.16 4.24 6.67
N ILE A 21 -4.31 3.31 5.72
CA ILE A 21 -3.28 3.00 4.72
C ILE A 21 -3.61 3.56 3.32
N THR A 22 -4.72 4.29 3.14
CA THR A 22 -5.18 4.74 1.81
C THR A 22 -4.11 5.51 1.05
N ASN A 23 -3.42 6.44 1.70
CA ASN A 23 -2.36 7.22 1.06
C ASN A 23 -1.14 6.36 0.68
N LYS A 24 -0.80 5.34 1.50
CA LYS A 24 0.33 4.44 1.22
C LYS A 24 0.03 3.50 0.05
N VAL A 25 -1.22 3.07 -0.08
CA VAL A 25 -1.68 2.26 -1.21
C VAL A 25 -1.75 3.10 -2.48
N GLN A 26 -2.26 4.34 -2.42
CA GLN A 26 -2.28 5.24 -3.57
C GLN A 26 -0.86 5.50 -4.10
N GLN A 27 0.10 5.75 -3.21
CA GLN A 27 1.50 5.91 -3.61
C GLN A 27 2.06 4.65 -4.29
N ALA A 28 1.68 3.45 -3.83
CA ALA A 28 2.07 2.20 -4.47
C ALA A 28 1.49 2.06 -5.89
N ILE A 29 0.24 2.51 -6.10
CA ILE A 29 -0.41 2.53 -7.41
C ILE A 29 0.33 3.51 -8.34
N ASP A 30 0.60 4.73 -7.87
CA ASP A 30 1.30 5.76 -8.65
C ASP A 30 2.71 5.29 -9.07
N GLU A 31 3.46 4.68 -8.14
CA GLU A 31 4.79 4.09 -8.41
C GLU A 31 4.72 2.91 -9.38
N SER A 32 3.65 2.11 -9.34
CA SER A 32 3.49 0.96 -10.23
C SER A 32 3.32 1.36 -11.71
N SER A 33 2.86 2.59 -11.98
CA SER A 33 2.52 3.09 -13.32
C SER A 33 1.56 2.16 -14.10
N ILE A 34 0.78 1.34 -13.39
CA ILE A 34 -0.26 0.49 -13.95
C ILE A 34 -1.52 1.34 -14.13
N LYS A 35 -1.97 1.50 -15.37
CA LYS A 35 -3.14 2.36 -15.69
C LYS A 35 -4.46 1.62 -15.57
N GLU A 36 -4.47 0.33 -15.89
CA GLU A 36 -5.64 -0.53 -15.84
C GLU A 36 -5.19 -1.89 -15.32
N GLY A 37 -5.85 -2.37 -14.27
CA GLY A 37 -5.50 -3.58 -13.53
C GLY A 37 -6.43 -3.78 -12.34
N PHE A 38 -6.21 -4.85 -11.60
CA PHE A 38 -6.94 -5.19 -10.38
C PHE A 38 -5.94 -5.47 -9.25
#